data_AF-A0A139NDP7-F1
#
_entry.id   AF-A0A139NDP7-F1
#
_cell.length_a   1.000
_cell.length_b   1.000
_cell.length_c   1.000
_cell.angle_alpha   90.00
_cell.angle_beta   90.00
_cell.angle_gamma   90.00
#
_symmetry.space_group_name_H-M   'P 1'
#
loop_
_entity.id
_entity.type
_entity.pdbx_description
1 polymer ?
#
loop_
_entity_poly.entity_id
_entity_poly.type
_entity_poly.pdbx_seq_one_letter_code
_entity_poly.pdbx_strand_id
1 'polypeptide(L)' 'MIEEVYTEYREFYSTLEVAYGYLKLDRYEWESMHLRYFIYYLRKYDIQSMEYFTSYHYKVSYRGYLEEMTASVLV' A
#
# COMPACT_ATOMS: atom_id res chain seq x y z
N MET A 1 13.15 6.89 -6.38
CA MET A 1 12.40 6.64 -5.14
C MET A 1 11.08 5.91 -5.38
N ILE A 2 10.06 6.48 -6.03
CA ILE A 2 8.75 5.81 -6.17
C ILE A 2 8.85 4.48 -6.91
N GLU A 3 9.48 4.45 -8.09
CA GLU A 3 9.62 3.21 -8.87
C GLU A 3 10.52 2.16 -8.17
N GLU A 4 11.58 2.61 -7.48
CA GLU A 4 12.49 1.75 -6.72
C GLU A 4 11.74 1.05 -5.59
N VAL A 5 11.02 1.83 -4.77
CA VAL A 5 10.17 1.32 -3.70
C VAL A 5 9.10 0.40 -4.28
N TYR A 6 8.38 0.83 -5.32
CA TYR A 6 7.32 0.02 -5.89
C TYR A 6 7.82 -1.35 -6.39
N THR A 7 9.01 -1.37 -7.00
CA THR A 7 9.67 -2.61 -7.44
C THR A 7 10.12 -3.46 -6.25
N GLU A 8 10.72 -2.85 -5.23
CA GLU A 8 11.17 -3.53 -4.01
C GLU A 8 10.01 -4.19 -3.25
N TYR A 9 8.84 -3.55 -3.19
CA TYR A 9 7.67 -4.05 -2.46
C TYR A 9 6.71 -4.88 -3.33
N ARG A 10 7.07 -5.23 -4.57
CA ARG A 10 6.20 -6.00 -5.47
C ARG A 10 5.68 -7.30 -4.86
N GLU A 11 6.54 -8.09 -4.23
CA GLU A 11 6.12 -9.35 -3.59
C GLU A 11 5.15 -9.12 -2.43
N PHE A 12 5.38 -8.05 -1.66
CA PHE A 12 4.48 -7.65 -0.58
C PHE A 12 3.11 -7.23 -1.11
N TYR A 13 3.07 -6.45 -2.20
CA TYR A 13 1.83 -6.08 -2.86
C TYR A 13 1.08 -7.31 -3.38
N SER A 14 1.75 -8.20 -4.11
CA SER A 14 1.12 -9.44 -4.59
C SER A 14 0.57 -10.31 -3.46
N THR A 15 1.24 -10.34 -2.30
CA THR A 15 0.71 -11.04 -1.12
C THR A 15 -0.59 -10.43 -0.61
N LEU A 16 -0.72 -9.09 -0.63
CA LEU A 16 -1.94 -8.40 -0.26
C LEU A 16 -3.05 -8.59 -1.30
N GLU A 17 -2.75 -8.49 -2.58
CA GLU A 17 -3.72 -8.72 -3.67
C GLU A 17 -4.40 -10.09 -3.53
N VAL A 18 -3.63 -11.12 -3.18
CA VAL A 18 -4.16 -12.47 -2.90
C VAL A 18 -5.00 -12.50 -1.63
N ALA A 19 -4.48 -11.96 -0.51
CA ALA A 19 -5.18 -11.98 0.78
C ALA A 19 -6.51 -11.21 0.75
N TYR A 20 -6.56 -10.14 -0.02
CA TYR A 20 -7.71 -9.26 -0.20
C TYR A 20 -8.42 -9.49 -1.54
N GLY A 21 -8.21 -10.65 -2.18
CA GLY A 21 -8.76 -10.95 -3.51
C GLY A 21 -10.29 -10.94 -3.58
N TYR A 22 -10.98 -11.01 -2.44
CA TYR A 22 -12.43 -10.85 -2.34
C TYR A 22 -12.92 -9.44 -2.72
N LEU A 23 -12.03 -8.43 -2.75
CA LEU A 23 -12.32 -7.09 -3.26
C LEU A 23 -12.54 -7.06 -4.78
N LYS A 24 -12.14 -8.12 -5.50
CA LYS A 24 -12.31 -8.27 -6.96
C LYS A 24 -11.79 -7.10 -7.80
N LEU A 25 -10.78 -6.40 -7.30
CA LEU A 25 -10.09 -5.35 -8.03
C LEU A 25 -9.29 -5.95 -9.19
N ASP A 26 -9.29 -5.25 -10.32
CA ASP A 26 -8.40 -5.59 -11.42
C ASP A 26 -6.95 -5.15 -11.15
N ARG A 27 -6.05 -5.51 -12.07
CA ARG A 27 -4.62 -5.20 -11.94
C ARG A 27 -4.35 -3.70 -11.85
N TYR A 28 -5.05 -2.88 -12.64
CA TYR A 28 -4.84 -1.43 -12.66
C TYR A 28 -5.37 -0.77 -11.40
N GLU A 29 -6.48 -1.28 -10.86
CA GLU A 29 -7.05 -0.83 -9.60
C GLU A 29 -6.11 -1.12 -8.42
N TRP A 30 -5.52 -2.32 -8.36
CA TRP A 30 -4.49 -2.66 -7.38
C TRP A 30 -3.27 -1.76 -7.48
N GLU A 31 -2.69 -1.63 -8.68
CA GLU A 31 -1.53 -0.78 -8.92
C GLU A 31 -1.81 0.69 -8.56
N SER A 32 -2.98 1.21 -8.92
CA SER A 32 -3.40 2.56 -8.53
C SER A 32 -3.50 2.71 -7.01
N MET A 33 -4.06 1.72 -6.32
CA MET A 33 -4.21 1.75 -4.87
C MET A 33 -2.87 1.70 -4.14
N HIS A 34 -1.96 0.81 -4.54
CA HIS A 34 -0.61 0.73 -3.99
C HIS A 34 0.12 2.07 -4.12
N LEU A 35 0.09 2.69 -5.30
CA LEU A 35 0.74 3.97 -5.55
C LEU A 35 0.10 5.12 -4.77
N ARG A 36 -1.24 5.20 -4.75
CA ARG A 36 -1.96 6.23 -3.98
C ARG A 36 -1.63 6.14 -2.50
N TYR A 37 -1.66 4.93 -1.94
CA TYR A 37 -1.34 4.74 -0.54
C TYR A 37 0.12 5.09 -0.25
N PHE A 38 1.06 4.69 -1.10
CA PHE A 38 2.45 5.05 -0.95
C PHE A 38 2.67 6.57 -0.93
N ILE A 39 2.06 7.30 -1.87
CA ILE A 39 2.12 8.77 -1.92
C ILE A 39 1.49 9.39 -0.66
N TYR A 40 0.34 8.88 -0.22
CA TYR A 40 -0.31 9.30 1.02
C TYR A 40 0.61 9.11 2.23
N TYR A 41 1.25 7.95 2.34
CA TYR A 41 2.16 7.62 3.43
C TYR A 41 3.35 8.59 3.46
N LEU A 42 4.00 8.84 2.32
CA LEU A 42 5.10 9.79 2.23
C LEU A 42 4.68 11.19 2.67
N ARG A 43 3.51 11.66 2.22
CA ARG A 43 2.97 12.99 2.59
C ARG A 43 2.60 13.07 4.08
N LYS A 44 1.97 12.03 4.63
CA LYS A 44 1.51 11.99 6.02
C LYS A 44 2.66 12.09 7.02
N TYR A 45 3.79 11.47 6.70
CA TYR A 45 4.95 11.40 7.57
C TYR A 45 6.11 12.30 7.13
N ASP A 46 5.86 13.21 6.18
CA ASP A 46 6.84 14.14 5.60
C ASP A 46 8.17 13.46 5.19
N ILE A 47 8.08 12.29 4.56
CA ILE A 47 9.24 11.50 4.17
C ILE A 47 9.76 12.03 2.83
N GLN A 48 10.88 12.75 2.89
CA GLN A 48 11.54 13.35 1.72
C GLN A 48 12.71 12.51 1.18
N SER A 49 13.17 11.48 1.92
CA SER A 49 14.27 10.60 1.50
C SER A 49 14.12 9.18 2.06
N MET A 50 14.83 8.23 1.44
CA MET A 50 14.83 6.81 1.85
C MET A 50 15.45 6.55 3.23
N GLU A 51 16.33 7.44 3.72
CA GLU A 51 16.92 7.34 5.05
C GLU A 51 15.86 7.37 6.17
N TYR A 52 14.79 8.14 5.96
CA TYR A 52 13.67 8.26 6.90
C TYR A 52 12.55 7.25 6.62
N PHE A 53 12.67 6.45 5.55
CA PHE A 53 11.64 5.49 5.18
C PHE A 53 11.73 4.22 6.03
N THR A 54 10.73 4.02 6.90
CA THR A 54 10.64 2.80 7.72
C THR A 54 9.76 1.75 7.05
N SER A 55 10.36 0.73 6.43
CA SER A 55 9.66 -0.32 5.68
C SER A 55 8.63 -1.09 6.51
N TYR A 56 8.95 -1.40 7.76
CA TYR A 56 8.03 -2.11 8.66
C TYR A 56 6.76 -1.29 8.92
N HIS A 57 6.94 -0.01 9.23
CA HIS A 57 5.84 0.91 9.50
C HIS A 57 4.95 1.11 8.26
N TYR A 58 5.55 1.24 7.07
CA TYR A 58 4.82 1.29 5.81
C TYR A 58 3.95 0.05 5.59
N LYS A 59 4.53 -1.16 5.73
CA LYS A 59 3.81 -2.43 5.51
C LYS A 59 2.64 -2.61 6.46
N VAL A 60 2.84 -2.32 7.75
CA VAL A 60 1.79 -2.43 8.78
C VAL A 60 0.70 -1.40 8.53
N SER A 61 1.06 -0.15 8.26
CA SER A 61 0.10 0.91 8.00
C SER A 61 -0.74 0.61 6.75
N TYR A 62 -0.14 0.03 5.70
CA TYR A 62 -0.87 -0.29 4.47
C TYR A 62 -1.89 -1.42 4.67
N ARG A 63 -1.53 -2.45 5.46
CA ARG A 63 -2.49 -3.49 5.85
C ARG A 63 -3.67 -2.90 6.60
N GLY A 64 -3.42 -2.07 7.62
CA GLY A 64 -4.48 -1.41 8.38
C GLY A 64 -5.39 -0.56 7.49
N TYR A 65 -4.84 0.14 6.50
CA TYR A 65 -5.64 0.90 5.53
C TYR A 65 -6.58 0.00 4.71
N LEU A 66 -6.11 -1.17 4.25
CA LEU A 66 -6.97 -2.12 3.53
C LEU A 66 -8.06 -2.69 4.45
N GLU A 67 -7.72 -3.01 5.70
CA GLU A 67 -8.68 -3.48 6.71
C GLU A 67 -9.77 -2.44 6.96
N GLU A 68 -9.41 -1.17 7.20
CA GLU A 68 -10.37 -0.08 7.38
C GLU A 68 -11.27 0.12 6.16
N MET A 69 -10.69 0.10 4.96
CA MET A 69 -11.45 0.20 3.71
C MET A 69 -12.48 -0.94 3.61
N THR A 70 -12.08 -2.17 3.93
CA THR A 70 -12.99 -3.33 3.88
C THR A 70 -14.08 -3.28 4.94
N ALA A 71 -13.76 -2.80 6.15
CA ALA A 71 -14.73 -2.61 7.22
C ALA A 71 -15.79 -1.57 6.84
N SER A 72 -15.41 -0.51 6.12
CA SER A 72 -16.33 0.52 5.65
C SER A 72 -17.26 0.08 4.50
N VAL A 73 -16.92 -1.00 3.79
CA VAL A 73 -17.72 -1.56 2.68
C VAL A 73 -18.76 -2.57 3.18
N LEU A 74 -18.61 -3.07 4.41
CA LEU A 74 -19.49 -4.07 5.04
C LEU A 74 -20.57 -3.46 5.96
N VAL A 75 -20.70 -2.12 5.99
CA VAL A 75 -21.76 -1.36 6.70
C VAL A 75 -22.67 -0.72 5.67
#